data_AF-A0A7X0EWL9-F1
#
_entry.id   AF-A0A7X0EWL9-F1
#
_cell.length_a   1.000
_cell.length_b   1.000
_cell.length_c   1.000
_cell.angle_alpha   90.00
_cell.angle_beta   90.00
_cell.angle_gamma   90.00
#
_symmetry.space_group_name_H-M   'P 1'
#
loop_
_entity.id
_entity.type
_entity.pdbx_description
1 polymer ?
#
loop_
_entity_poly.entity_id
_entity_poly.type
_entity_poly.pdbx_seq_one_letter_code
_entity_poly.pdbx_strand_id
1 'polypeptide(L)' 'MDTEKTEHPIAEARANLSELLAAARLLRRVYFLTSRGKPQAAIVPAELGDAVVAAGGVDAAVELLNRAAKK' A
#
# COMPACT_ATOMS: atom_id res chain seq x y z
N MET A 1 13.24 -11.25 -2.53
CA MET A 1 13.48 -9.79 -2.28
C MET A 1 13.53 -9.55 -0.76
N ASP A 2 13.99 -8.41 -0.25
CA ASP A 2 13.89 -8.11 1.20
C ASP A 2 12.51 -7.51 1.52
N THR A 3 11.53 -8.35 1.82
CA THR A 3 10.13 -7.95 2.08
C THR A 3 9.90 -7.34 3.47
N GLU A 4 10.94 -7.18 4.29
CA GLU A 4 10.89 -6.39 5.52
C GLU A 4 10.98 -4.88 5.22
N LYS A 5 11.62 -4.50 4.11
CA LYS A 5 11.63 -3.10 3.66
C LYS A 5 10.27 -2.73 3.11
N THR A 6 9.74 -1.59 3.52
CA THR A 6 8.47 -1.06 3.01
C THR A 6 8.65 -0.22 1.75
N GLU A 7 9.89 0.07 1.33
CA GLU A 7 10.19 0.86 0.14
C GLU A 7 11.03 0.06 -0.85
N HIS A 8 10.56 -0.02 -2.10
CA HIS A 8 11.22 -0.77 -3.17
C HIS A 8 11.35 0.05 -4.43
N PRO A 9 12.56 0.13 -5.03
CA PRO A 9 12.71 0.70 -6.37
C PRO A 9 11.82 -0.02 -7.38
N ILE A 10 11.16 0.73 -8.27
CA ILE A 10 10.24 0.17 -9.28
C ILE A 10 10.89 -0.93 -10.12
N ALA A 11 12.18 -0.78 -10.47
CA ALA A 11 12.91 -1.78 -11.25
C ALA A 11 13.01 -3.13 -10.53
N GLU A 12 13.28 -3.11 -9.23
CA GLU A 12 13.38 -4.31 -8.39
C GLU A 12 12.00 -4.92 -8.13
N ALA A 13 11.01 -4.08 -7.81
CA ALA A 13 9.64 -4.52 -7.58
C ALA A 13 9.03 -5.18 -8.83
N ARG A 14 9.34 -4.69 -10.03
CA ARG A 14 8.87 -5.29 -11.28
C ARG A 14 9.39 -6.71 -11.48
N ALA A 15 10.65 -6.96 -11.12
CA ALA A 15 11.26 -8.28 -11.21
C ALA A 15 10.67 -9.27 -10.19
N ASN A 16 10.10 -8.78 -9.08
CA ASN A 16 9.63 -9.59 -7.96
C ASN A 16 8.15 -9.35 -7.62
N LEU A 17 7.33 -8.94 -8.59
CA LEU A 17 5.99 -8.42 -8.34
C LEU A 17 5.08 -9.44 -7.64
N SER A 18 5.13 -10.71 -8.03
CA SER A 18 4.31 -11.77 -7.42
C SER A 18 4.64 -11.98 -5.94
N GLU A 19 5.92 -11.95 -5.57
CA GLU A 19 6.37 -12.08 -4.18
C GLU A 19 5.91 -10.87 -3.35
N LEU A 20 6.04 -9.66 -3.92
CA LEU A 20 5.63 -8.43 -3.27
C LEU A 20 4.11 -8.34 -3.07
N LEU A 21 3.32 -8.79 -4.04
CA LEU A 21 1.86 -8.87 -3.94
C LEU A 21 1.43 -9.90 -2.87
N ALA A 22 2.08 -11.06 -2.83
CA ALA A 22 1.82 -12.07 -1.81
C ALA A 22 2.15 -11.54 -0.41
N ALA A 23 3.27 -10.85 -0.26
CA ALA A 23 3.67 -10.22 1.01
C ALA A 23 2.68 -9.15 1.45
N ALA A 24 2.26 -8.25 0.55
CA ALA A 24 1.26 -7.21 0.84
C ALA A 24 -0.04 -7.83 1.38
N ARG A 25 -0.51 -8.92 0.75
CA ARG A 25 -1.72 -9.63 1.15
C ARG A 25 -1.56 -10.38 2.48
N LEU A 26 -0.53 -11.22 2.61
CA LEU A 26 -0.36 -12.12 3.77
C LEU A 26 0.02 -11.36 5.04
N LEU A 27 0.90 -10.37 4.92
CA LEU A 27 1.38 -9.57 6.05
C LEU A 27 0.49 -8.37 6.35
N ARG A 28 -0.52 -8.11 5.49
CA ARG A 28 -1.35 -6.90 5.49
C ARG A 28 -0.52 -5.62 5.56
N ARG A 29 0.61 -5.60 4.84
CA ARG A 29 1.56 -4.47 4.79
C ARG A 29 1.41 -3.69 3.50
N VAL A 30 1.76 -2.41 3.58
CA VAL A 30 1.84 -1.50 2.44
C VAL A 30 3.29 -1.40 1.98
N TYR A 31 3.52 -1.53 0.68
CA TYR A 31 4.84 -1.42 0.08
C TYR A 31 4.88 -0.28 -0.93
N PHE A 32 5.72 0.71 -0.71
CA PHE A 32 5.91 1.86 -1.58
C PHE A 32 6.85 1.52 -2.74
N LEU A 33 6.39 1.82 -3.95
CA LEU A 33 7.18 1.77 -5.16
C LEU A 33 7.87 3.12 -5.35
N THR A 34 9.20 3.11 -5.40
CA THR A 34 10.01 4.33 -5.45
C THR A 34 10.72 4.50 -6.79
N SER A 35 10.88 5.76 -7.20
CA SER A 35 11.72 6.17 -8.32
C SER A 35 12.67 7.25 -7.83
N ARG A 36 13.99 7.07 -8.03
CA ARG A 36 15.03 7.98 -7.52
C ARG A 36 14.85 8.29 -6.02
N GLY A 37 14.47 7.28 -5.24
CA GLY A 37 14.23 7.40 -3.80
C GLY A 37 12.94 8.11 -3.38
N LYS A 38 12.07 8.50 -4.33
CA LYS A 38 10.78 9.12 -4.02
C LYS A 38 9.64 8.13 -4.21
N PRO A 39 8.70 7.99 -3.25
CA PRO A 39 7.49 7.19 -3.44
C PRO A 39 6.67 7.70 -4.63
N GLN A 40 6.19 6.78 -5.47
CA GLN A 40 5.37 7.08 -6.65
C GLN A 40 4.02 6.37 -6.60
N ALA A 41 4.00 5.16 -6.05
CA ALA A 41 2.81 4.37 -5.86
C ALA A 41 2.98 3.47 -4.63
N ALA A 42 1.90 2.80 -4.23
CA ALA A 42 1.94 1.81 -3.19
C ALA A 42 1.17 0.56 -3.63
N ILE A 43 1.71 -0.61 -3.28
CA ILE A 43 0.99 -1.88 -3.32
C ILE A 43 0.33 -2.05 -1.95
N VAL A 44 -0.98 -2.23 -1.98
CA VAL A 44 -1.82 -2.35 -0.79
C VAL A 44 -2.66 -3.64 -0.85
N PRO A 45 -3.14 -4.15 0.28
CA PRO A 45 -4.16 -5.20 0.29
C PRO A 45 -5.40 -4.74 -0.47
N ALA A 46 -6.01 -5.64 -1.26
CA ALA A 46 -7.14 -5.31 -2.14
C ALA A 46 -8.36 -4.81 -1.34
N GLU A 47 -8.54 -5.37 -0.15
CA GLU A 47 -9.63 -5.05 0.76
C GLU A 47 -9.58 -3.59 1.22
N LEU A 48 -8.39 -2.98 1.23
CA LEU A 48 -8.24 -1.55 1.53
C LEU A 48 -8.80 -0.68 0.39
N GLY A 49 -8.58 -1.08 -0.87
CA GLY A 49 -9.17 -0.42 -2.03
C GLY A 49 -10.69 -0.50 -2.01
N ASP A 50 -11.23 -1.68 -1.73
CA ASP A 50 -12.67 -1.90 -1.60
C ASP A 50 -13.27 -1.04 -0.47
N ALA A 51 -12.59 -0.95 0.66
CA ALA A 51 -13.00 -0.12 1.78
C ALA A 51 -13.02 1.38 1.44
N VAL A 52 -12.03 1.87 0.68
CA VAL A 52 -11.99 3.27 0.21
C VAL A 52 -13.16 3.56 -0.74
N VAL A 53 -13.47 2.64 -1.64
CA VAL A 53 -14.64 2.77 -2.55
C VAL A 53 -15.94 2.77 -1.74
N ALA A 54 -16.10 1.83 -0.80
CA ALA A 54 -17.27 1.75 0.08
C ALA A 54 -17.44 2.99 0.97
N ALA A 55 -16.34 3.64 1.36
CA ALA A 55 -16.35 4.90 2.10
C ALA A 55 -16.79 6.12 1.25
N GLY A 56 -16.93 5.97 -0.07
CA GLY A 56 -17.27 7.08 -0.96
C GLY A 56 -16.06 7.81 -1.55
N GLY A 57 -14.88 7.17 -1.57
CA GLY A 57 -13.65 7.72 -2.13
C GLY A 57 -12.60 8.07 -1.07
N VAL A 58 -11.45 8.55 -1.54
CA VAL A 58 -10.24 8.76 -0.72
C VAL A 58 -10.49 9.77 0.40
N ASP A 59 -11.09 10.91 0.08
CA ASP A 59 -11.29 11.99 1.07
C ASP A 59 -12.20 11.55 2.22
N ALA A 60 -13.30 10.87 1.89
CA ALA A 60 -14.23 10.33 2.89
C ALA A 60 -13.58 9.23 3.75
N ALA A 61 -12.77 8.34 3.13
CA ALA A 61 -12.01 7.33 3.85
C ALA A 61 -11.00 7.95 4.83
N VAL A 62 -10.26 8.98 4.41
CA VAL A 62 -9.31 9.72 5.25
C VAL A 62 -10.03 10.40 6.42
N GLU A 63 -11.20 10.99 6.17
CA GLU A 63 -11.99 11.61 7.23
C GLU A 63 -12.44 10.59 8.29
N LEU A 64 -12.95 9.43 7.86
CA LEU A 64 -13.34 8.33 8.76
C LEU A 64 -12.17 7.87 9.63
N LEU A 65 -11.00 7.67 9.02
CA LEU A 65 -9.78 7.28 9.74
C LEU A 65 -9.34 8.36 10.74
N ASN A 66 -9.35 9.63 10.35
CA ASN A 66 -8.99 10.74 11.22
C ASN A 66 -9.95 10.89 12.41
N ARG A 67 -11.25 10.62 12.21
CA ARG A 67 -12.23 10.59 13.31
C ARG A 67 -11.97 9.43 14.26
N ALA A 68 -11.64 8.24 13.73
CA ALA A 68 -11.34 7.05 14.53
C ALA A 68 -10.06 7.20 15.35
N ALA A 69 -9.01 7.80 14.78
CA ALA A 69 -7.70 7.99 15.43
C ALA A 69 -7.69 9.07 16.52
N LYS A 70 -8.74 9.90 16.61
CA LYS A 70 -8.91 10.92 17.67
C LYS A 70 -9.68 10.41 18.90
N LYS A 71 -10.13 9.16 18.90
CA LYS A 71 -10.69 8.48 20.07
C LYS A 71 -9.60 7.76 20.83
#